data_AF-A0A961MST0-F1
#
_entry.id   AF-A0A961MST0-F1
#
_cell.length_a   1.000
_cell.length_b   1.000
_cell.length_c   1.000
_cell.angle_alpha   90.00
_cell.angle_beta   90.00
_cell.angle_gamma   90.00
#
_symmetry.space_group_name_H-M   'P 1'
#
loop_
_entity.id
_entity.type
_entity.pdbx_description
1 polymer ?
#
loop_
_entity_poly.entity_id
_entity_poly.type
_entity_poly.pdbx_seq_one_letter_code
_entity_poly.pdbx_strand_id
1 'polypeptide(L)' 'MLKTIMIGRYLSIQGQFVRTTPNGLMVVRVGDKTYAGRPVSKKVA' A
#
# COMPACT_ATOMS: atom_id res chain seq x y z
N MET A 1 3.13 11.13 2.70
CA MET A 1 3.78 10.12 3.57
C MET A 1 3.93 8.82 2.81
N LEU A 2 5.09 8.14 2.92
CA LEU A 2 5.28 6.83 2.31
C LEU A 2 4.54 5.75 3.09
N LYS A 3 3.94 4.82 2.36
CA LYS A 3 3.27 3.64 2.90
C LYS A 3 3.67 2.43 2.07
N THR A 4 3.68 1.27 2.72
CA THR A 4 3.93 -0.01 2.06
C THR A 4 2.64 -0.81 2.02
N ILE A 5 2.30 -1.29 0.84
CA ILE A 5 1.18 -2.19 0.61
C ILE A 5 1.69 -3.55 0.17
N MET A 6 0.95 -4.61 0.49
CA MET A 6 1.15 -5.95 -0.05
C MET A 6 0.20 -6.20 -1.24
N ILE A 7 0.78 -6.72 -2.31
CA ILE A 7 0.11 -7.22 -3.51
C ILE A 7 0.31 -8.73 -3.54
N GLY A 8 -0.74 -9.49 -3.25
CA GLY A 8 -0.63 -10.94 -3.09
C GLY A 8 0.19 -11.36 -1.86
N ARG A 9 0.83 -12.54 -1.93
CA ARG A 9 1.55 -13.15 -0.78
C ARG A 9 3.04 -12.78 -0.71
N TYR A 10 3.65 -12.41 -1.83
CA TYR A 10 5.12 -12.32 -1.94
C TYR A 10 5.64 -10.98 -2.43
N LEU A 11 4.76 -10.04 -2.79
CA LEU A 11 5.16 -8.74 -3.31
C LEU A 11 4.65 -7.62 -2.41
N SER A 12 5.56 -6.69 -2.07
CA SER A 12 5.23 -5.45 -1.40
C SER A 12 5.67 -4.25 -2.23
N ILE A 13 4.85 -3.21 -2.28
CA ILE A 13 5.12 -1.97 -2.99
C ILE A 13 5.13 -0.83 -1.97
N GLN A 14 6.21 -0.05 -1.95
CA GLN A 14 6.28 1.19 -1.19
C GLN A 14 5.99 2.38 -2.12
N GLY A 15 5.14 3.29 -1.68
CA GLY A 15 4.79 4.48 -2.45
C GLY A 15 4.13 5.57 -1.62
N GLN A 16 3.79 6.68 -2.27
CA GLN A 16 3.11 7.80 -1.63
C GLN A 16 1.64 7.43 -1.38
N PHE A 17 1.18 7.57 -0.14
CA PHE A 17 -0.24 7.37 0.17
C PHE A 17 -1.14 8.31 -0.62
N VAL A 18 -2.16 7.75 -1.26
CA VAL A 18 -3.17 8.51 -2.01
C VAL A 18 -4.50 8.52 -1.24
N ARG A 19 -5.03 7.32 -0.95
CA ARG A 19 -6.32 7.16 -0.25
C ARG A 19 -6.49 5.73 0.26
N THR A 20 -7.46 5.54 1.13
CA THR A 20 -8.05 4.23 1.42
C THR A 20 -9.30 4.02 0.57
N THR A 21 -9.60 2.76 0.26
CA THR A 21 -10.82 2.37 -0.46
C THR A 21 -11.89 1.89 0.52
N PRO A 22 -13.19 1.90 0.14
CA PRO A 22 -14.26 1.42 1.01
C PRO A 22 -14.11 -0.04 1.47
N ASN A 23 -13.42 -0.87 0.67
CA ASN A 23 -13.12 -2.27 1.01
C ASN A 23 -11.84 -2.45 1.84
N GLY A 24 -11.28 -1.36 2.40
CA GLY A 24 -10.15 -1.43 3.33
C GLY A 24 -8.77 -1.63 2.69
N LEU A 25 -8.66 -1.50 1.36
CA LEU A 25 -7.36 -1.46 0.69
C LEU A 25 -6.75 -0.04 0.81
N MET A 26 -5.43 0.01 0.68
CA MET A 26 -4.68 1.26 0.60
C MET A 26 -4.16 1.44 -0.82
N VAL A 27 -4.32 2.65 -1.35
CA VAL A 27 -3.77 3.06 -2.63
C VAL A 27 -2.50 3.85 -2.42
N VAL A 28 -1.43 3.43 -3.08
CA VAL A 28 -0.15 4.15 -3.13
C VAL A 28 0.20 4.52 -4.56
N ARG A 29 0.90 5.64 -4.74
CA ARG A 29 1.44 6.09 -6.02
C ARG A 29 2.95 5.85 -6.08
N VAL A 30 3.42 5.32 -7.22
CA VAL A 30 4.84 5.14 -7.55
C VAL A 30 5.06 5.68 -8.97
N GLY A 31 5.80 6.78 -9.08
CA GLY A 31 5.84 7.56 -10.33
C GLY A 31 4.43 7.98 -10.74
N ASP A 32 4.05 7.67 -11.98
CA ASP A 32 2.74 8.01 -12.55
C ASP A 32 1.68 6.92 -12.35
N LYS A 33 2.05 5.79 -11.73
CA LYS A 33 1.15 4.64 -11.54
C LYS A 33 0.63 4.59 -10.10
N THR A 34 -0.61 4.12 -9.95
CA THR A 34 -1.19 3.83 -8.64
C THR A 34 -1.44 2.34 -8.47
N TYR A 35 -1.24 1.85 -7.25
CA TYR A 35 -1.38 0.46 -6.88
C TYR A 35 -2.25 0.36 -5.63
N ALA A 36 -3.17 -0.60 -5.61
CA ALA A 36 -4.05 -0.86 -4.48
C ALA A 36 -3.70 -2.20 -3.84
N GLY A 37 -3.51 -2.23 -2.52
CA GLY A 37 -3.10 -3.43 -1.81
C GLY A 37 -3.41 -3.37 -0.32
N ARG A 38 -3.10 -4.44 0.39
CA ARG A 38 -3.31 -4.50 1.84
C ARG A 38 -2.22 -3.70 2.55
N PRO A 39 -2.54 -2.78 3.48
CA PRO A 39 -1.52 -2.06 4.21
C PRO A 39 -0.66 -3.03 5.03
N VAL A 40 0.66 -2.91 4.93
CA VAL A 40 1.57 -3.66 5.79
C VAL A 40 1.59 -2.96 7.15
N SER A 41 0.95 -3.56 8.17
CA SER A 41 1.09 -3.10 9.55
C SER A 41 2.52 -3.39 10.01
N LYS A 42 3.24 -2.38 10.53
CA LYS A 42 4.45 -2.62 11.32
C LYS A 42 4.00 -3.38 12.58
N LYS A 43 4.16 -4.71 12.59
CA LYS A 43 4.26 -5.41 13.87
C LYS A 43 5.61 -5.01 14.44
N VAL A 44 5.60 -4.04 15.34
CA VAL A 44 6.78 -3.79 16.18
C VAL A 44 6.77 -4.92 17.19
N ALA A 45 7.78 -5.78 17.13
CA ALA A 45 8.05 -6.79 18.16
C ALA A 45 8.69 -6.12 19.38
#